data_AF-A0A927F9U9-F1
#
_entry.id   AF-A0A927F9U9-F1
#
_cell.length_a   1.000
_cell.length_b   1.000
_cell.length_c   1.000
_cell.angle_alpha   90.00
_cell.angle_beta   90.00
_cell.angle_gamma   90.00
#
_symmetry.space_group_name_H-M   'P 1'
#
loop_
_entity.id
_entity.type
_entity.pdbx_description
1 polymer ?
#
loop_
_entity_poly.entity_id
_entity_poly.type
_entity_poly.pdbx_seq_one_letter_code
_entity_poly.pdbx_strand_id
1 'polypeptide(L)'
;MALLIGKFICLLACYFGGLALGVLLHELGHALVALLATRQRVELELGGSGGRSHLQLGRLSLVLRSRGWRYGATRYERSKESRAAQAAVALGGPLASLMAVLGFAYLMLSSQVGSWMWIVALGVAIANFRIWLVAVWPIEYRPQGEGGELWVSDGLDLWRLLTNKQS
;
A
#
# COMPACT_ATOMS: atom_id res chain seq x y z
N MET A 1 -29.31 -7.94 19.94
CA MET A 1 -27.99 -7.56 20.49
C MET A 1 -26.84 -8.39 19.89
N ALA A 2 -26.85 -9.72 19.99
CA ALA A 2 -25.76 -10.59 19.48
C ALA A 2 -25.41 -10.39 17.99
N LEU A 3 -26.42 -10.25 17.10
CA LEU A 3 -26.18 -10.01 15.67
C LEU A 3 -25.46 -8.68 15.39
N LEU A 4 -25.79 -7.63 16.14
CA LEU A 4 -25.16 -6.31 16.01
C LEU A 4 -23.70 -6.36 16.48
N ILE A 5 -23.46 -7.03 17.61
CA ILE A 5 -22.11 -7.28 18.13
C ILE A 5 -21.27 -8.04 17.09
N GLY A 6 -21.84 -9.10 16.50
CA GLY A 6 -21.16 -9.86 15.45
C GLY A 6 -20.79 -9.03 14.22
N LYS A 7 -21.70 -8.17 13.75
CA LYS A 7 -21.43 -7.25 12.63
C LYS A 7 -20.35 -6.23 12.98
N PHE A 8 -20.36 -5.71 14.20
CA PHE A 8 -19.33 -4.77 14.66
C PHE A 8 -17.94 -5.43 14.74
N ILE A 9 -17.86 -6.65 15.29
CA ILE A 9 -16.61 -7.43 15.32
C ILE A 9 -16.12 -7.72 13.90
N CYS A 10 -17.03 -8.11 13.00
CA CYS A 10 -16.71 -8.34 11.58
C CYS A 10 -16.16 -7.07 10.92
N LEU A 11 -16.80 -5.92 11.13
CA LEU A 11 -16.32 -4.63 10.60
C LEU A 11 -14.88 -4.33 11.08
N LEU A 12 -14.60 -4.50 12.37
CA LEU A 12 -13.26 -4.28 12.93
C LEU A 12 -12.24 -5.27 12.35
N ALA A 13 -12.59 -6.56 12.24
CA ALA A 13 -11.73 -7.57 11.66
C ALA A 13 -11.41 -7.25 10.18
N CYS A 14 -12.41 -6.89 9.39
CA CYS A 14 -12.24 -6.48 7.99
C CYS A 14 -11.45 -5.19 7.85
N TYR A 15 -11.61 -4.23 8.76
CA TYR A 15 -10.80 -3.01 8.78
C TYR A 15 -9.32 -3.32 9.04
N PHE A 16 -9.00 -4.03 10.13
CA PHE A 16 -7.61 -4.33 10.47
C PHE A 16 -6.94 -5.29 9.48
N GLY A 17 -7.66 -6.33 9.03
CA GLY A 17 -7.18 -7.22 7.98
C GLY A 17 -7.05 -6.51 6.64
N GLY A 18 -8.00 -5.62 6.32
CA GLY A 18 -7.98 -4.77 5.14
C GLY A 18 -6.79 -3.80 5.11
N LEU A 19 -6.30 -3.34 6.27
CA LEU A 19 -5.07 -2.53 6.32
C LEU A 19 -3.85 -3.34 5.90
N ALA A 20 -3.70 -4.57 6.40
CA ALA A 20 -2.57 -5.43 6.04
C ALA A 20 -2.61 -5.83 4.55
N LEU A 21 -3.80 -6.22 4.06
CA LEU A 21 -3.99 -6.55 2.65
C LEU A 21 -3.82 -5.33 1.74
N GLY A 22 -4.31 -4.16 2.17
CA GLY A 22 -4.20 -2.93 1.40
C GLY A 22 -2.76 -2.47 1.23
N VAL A 23 -1.92 -2.60 2.27
CA VAL A 23 -0.48 -2.30 2.15
C VAL A 23 0.19 -3.26 1.17
N LEU A 24 -0.14 -4.56 1.21
CA LEU A 24 0.34 -5.52 0.21
C LEU A 24 -0.08 -5.11 -1.21
N LEU A 25 -1.35 -4.75 -1.44
CA LEU A 25 -1.84 -4.32 -2.75
C LEU A 25 -1.15 -3.03 -3.22
N HIS A 26 -0.92 -2.10 -2.30
CA HIS A 26 -0.21 -0.85 -2.55
C HIS A 26 1.23 -1.11 -3.02
N GLU A 27 2.00 -1.90 -2.27
CA GLU A 27 3.37 -2.25 -2.65
C GLU A 27 3.42 -3.08 -3.94
N LEU A 28 2.46 -3.97 -4.16
CA LEU A 28 2.33 -4.69 -5.43
C LEU A 28 2.09 -3.73 -6.60
N GLY A 29 1.36 -2.63 -6.39
CA GLY A 29 1.18 -1.57 -7.37
C GLY A 29 2.51 -0.95 -7.79
N HIS A 30 3.35 -0.55 -6.82
CA HIS A 30 4.70 -0.06 -7.09
C HIS A 30 5.55 -1.11 -7.81
N ALA A 31 5.58 -2.33 -7.29
CA ALA A 31 6.42 -3.38 -7.81
C ALA A 31 6.03 -3.78 -9.24
N LEU A 32 4.73 -3.86 -9.54
CA LEU A 32 4.23 -4.13 -10.88
C LEU A 32 4.70 -3.05 -11.86
N VAL A 33 4.52 -1.77 -11.52
CA VAL A 33 4.97 -0.68 -12.39
C VAL A 33 6.50 -0.68 -12.51
N ALA A 34 7.24 -0.95 -11.44
CA ALA A 34 8.70 -1.05 -11.50
C ALA A 34 9.18 -2.19 -12.40
N LEU A 35 8.51 -3.35 -12.39
CA LEU A 35 8.83 -4.47 -13.26
C LEU A 35 8.55 -4.16 -14.75
N LEU A 36 7.52 -3.35 -15.03
CA LEU A 36 7.15 -2.94 -16.39
C LEU A 36 8.03 -1.80 -16.90
N ALA A 37 8.28 -0.79 -16.07
CA ALA A 37 9.00 0.42 -16.43
C ALA A 37 10.53 0.24 -16.39
N THR A 38 11.03 -0.71 -15.62
CA THR A 38 12.47 -0.94 -15.44
C THR A 38 12.88 -2.35 -15.87
N ARG A 39 14.17 -2.52 -16.18
CA ARG A 39 14.78 -3.84 -16.42
C ARG A 39 15.36 -4.47 -15.15
N GLN A 40 15.21 -3.80 -14.01
CA GLN A 40 15.87 -4.16 -12.76
C GLN A 40 15.18 -5.31 -12.04
N ARG A 41 15.87 -5.84 -11.03
CA ARG A 41 15.24 -6.67 -10.00
C ARG A 41 14.53 -5.73 -9.01
N VAL A 42 13.33 -6.12 -8.61
CA VAL A 42 12.48 -5.35 -7.70
C VAL A 42 12.34 -6.14 -6.41
N GLU A 43 12.64 -5.52 -5.28
CA GLU A 43 12.40 -6.09 -3.96
C GLU A 43 11.14 -5.48 -3.36
N LEU A 44 10.16 -6.31 -3.03
CA LEU A 44 8.97 -5.94 -2.29
C LEU A 44 9.10 -6.50 -0.88
N GLU A 45 9.12 -5.62 0.10
CA GLU A 45 9.17 -5.97 1.52
C GLU A 45 7.85 -5.62 2.19
N LEU A 46 7.31 -6.55 2.98
CA LEU A 46 6.14 -6.33 3.82
C LEU A 46 6.43 -6.66 5.27
N GLY A 47 5.96 -5.80 6.16
CA GLY A 47 6.24 -5.87 7.58
C GLY A 47 7.50 -5.10 7.96
N GLY A 48 7.66 -4.84 9.26
CA GLY A 48 8.77 -4.04 9.79
C GLY A 48 9.79 -4.82 10.60
N SER A 49 9.43 -5.96 11.19
CA SER A 49 10.35 -6.68 12.10
C SER A 49 10.01 -8.16 12.29
N GLY A 50 10.91 -8.88 12.97
CA GLY A 50 10.77 -10.30 13.30
C GLY A 50 11.30 -11.24 12.21
N GLY A 51 10.81 -12.48 12.23
CA GLY A 51 11.21 -13.53 11.28
C GLY A 51 10.98 -13.11 9.83
N ARG A 52 11.89 -13.53 8.95
CA ARG A 52 11.93 -13.17 7.53
C ARG A 52 11.69 -14.40 6.68
N SER A 53 10.67 -14.35 5.83
CA SER A 53 10.45 -15.31 4.76
C SER A 53 10.77 -14.64 3.44
N HIS A 54 11.41 -15.38 2.53
CA HIS A 54 11.82 -14.88 1.23
C HIS A 54 11.25 -15.76 0.13
N LEU A 55 10.69 -15.14 -0.90
CA LEU A 55 10.19 -15.81 -2.10
C LEU A 55 10.68 -15.05 -3.32
N GLN A 56 11.28 -15.75 -4.27
CA GLN A 56 11.72 -15.16 -5.52
C GLN A 56 10.84 -15.63 -6.68
N LEU A 57 10.30 -14.67 -7.43
CA LEU A 57 9.48 -14.87 -8.62
C LEU A 57 10.09 -14.09 -9.79
N GLY A 58 11.03 -14.71 -10.50
CA GLY A 58 11.75 -14.08 -11.60
C GLY A 58 12.53 -12.84 -11.15
N ARG A 59 12.13 -11.65 -11.63
CA ARG A 59 12.73 -10.36 -11.25
C ARG A 59 12.16 -9.77 -9.96
N LEU A 60 11.11 -10.37 -9.39
CA LEU A 60 10.51 -9.94 -8.13
C LEU A 60 11.08 -10.75 -6.97
N SER A 61 11.55 -10.07 -5.93
CA SER A 61 11.97 -10.62 -4.66
C SER A 61 10.96 -10.19 -3.59
N LEU A 62 10.18 -11.12 -3.06
CA LEU A 62 9.20 -10.85 -2.00
C LEU A 62 9.81 -11.21 -0.64
N VAL A 63 9.84 -10.23 0.26
CA VAL A 63 10.30 -10.37 1.64
C VAL A 63 9.11 -10.15 2.57
N LEU A 64 8.72 -11.19 3.29
CA LEU A 64 7.64 -11.12 4.28
C LEU A 64 8.22 -11.16 5.68
N ARG A 65 7.93 -10.15 6.49
CA ARG A 65 8.27 -10.12 7.92
C ARG A 65 7.07 -10.50 8.77
N SER A 66 7.33 -11.25 9.83
CA SER A 66 6.27 -11.73 10.74
C SER A 66 5.50 -10.64 11.51
N ARG A 67 6.02 -9.40 11.61
CA ARG A 67 5.40 -8.31 12.38
C ARG A 67 5.36 -7.00 11.59
N GLY A 68 4.40 -6.14 11.93
CA GLY A 68 4.33 -4.77 11.41
C GLY A 68 3.75 -4.66 10.00
N TRP A 69 2.73 -5.47 9.64
CA TRP A 69 2.14 -5.55 8.30
C TRP A 69 1.39 -4.27 7.85
N ARG A 70 1.51 -3.20 8.63
CA ARG A 70 1.08 -1.84 8.26
C ARG A 70 2.17 -1.07 7.51
N TYR A 71 3.35 -1.67 7.38
CA TYR A 71 4.51 -1.11 6.68
C TYR A 71 4.86 -2.02 5.51
N GLY A 72 5.27 -1.39 4.41
CA GLY A 72 5.77 -2.03 3.22
C GLY A 72 6.80 -1.13 2.56
N ALA A 73 7.63 -1.71 1.70
CA ALA A 73 8.55 -0.96 0.87
C ALA A 73 8.81 -1.69 -0.45
N THR A 74 8.83 -0.94 -1.54
CA THR A 74 9.28 -1.40 -2.85
C THR A 74 10.61 -0.75 -3.20
N ARG A 75 11.65 -1.57 -3.35
CA ARG A 75 13.04 -1.13 -3.59
C ARG A 75 13.49 -1.53 -5.00
N TYR A 76 14.08 -0.56 -5.69
CA TYR A 76 14.78 -0.70 -6.96
C TYR A 76 15.86 0.40 -7.02
N GLU A 77 16.81 0.27 -7.94
CA GLU A 77 17.91 1.21 -8.12
C GLU A 77 17.45 2.47 -8.88
N ARG A 78 16.80 3.36 -8.12
CA ARG A 78 16.15 4.59 -8.60
C ARG A 78 17.08 5.52 -9.40
N SER A 79 18.34 5.64 -9.00
CA SER A 79 19.33 6.53 -9.63
C SER A 79 19.68 6.17 -11.08
N LYS A 80 19.43 4.93 -11.49
CA LYS A 80 19.68 4.45 -12.86
C LYS A 80 18.48 4.66 -13.80
N GLU A 81 17.35 5.09 -13.27
CA GLU A 81 16.11 5.22 -14.03
C GLU A 81 15.75 6.68 -14.30
N SER A 82 15.08 6.92 -15.43
CA SER A 82 14.60 8.27 -15.78
C SER A 82 13.56 8.76 -14.77
N ARG A 83 13.44 10.09 -14.60
CA ARG A 83 12.42 10.69 -13.72
C ARG A 83 11.00 10.25 -14.08
N ALA A 84 10.71 10.04 -15.37
CA ALA A 84 9.42 9.54 -15.83
C ALA A 84 9.15 8.12 -15.33
N ALA A 85 10.14 7.23 -15.39
CA ALA A 85 10.02 5.88 -14.83
C ALA A 85 9.85 5.94 -13.30
N GLN A 86 10.61 6.79 -12.61
CA GLN A 86 10.47 6.97 -11.16
C GLN A 86 9.08 7.48 -10.77
N ALA A 87 8.55 8.45 -11.52
CA ALA A 87 7.21 9.00 -11.31
C ALA A 87 6.11 7.96 -11.58
N ALA A 88 6.27 7.15 -12.64
CA ALA A 88 5.37 6.06 -12.92
C ALA A 88 5.35 5.03 -11.78
N VAL A 89 6.53 4.65 -11.26
CA VAL A 89 6.62 3.75 -10.11
C VAL A 89 5.95 4.36 -8.89
N ALA A 90 6.23 5.62 -8.55
CA ALA A 90 5.60 6.32 -7.42
C ALA A 90 4.07 6.38 -7.53
N LEU A 91 3.51 6.45 -8.75
CA LEU A 91 2.06 6.39 -8.98
C LEU A 91 1.46 5.00 -8.81
N GLY A 92 2.26 3.94 -8.93
CA GLY A 92 1.79 2.55 -8.90
C GLY A 92 1.01 2.19 -7.65
N GLY A 93 1.53 2.49 -6.46
CA GLY A 93 0.87 2.20 -5.19
C GLY A 93 -0.43 2.98 -4.96
N PRO A 94 -0.45 4.31 -5.12
CA PRO A 94 -1.67 5.10 -5.07
C PRO A 94 -2.75 4.61 -6.06
N LEU A 95 -2.39 4.27 -7.30
CA LEU A 95 -3.36 3.76 -8.28
C LEU A 95 -3.92 2.39 -7.87
N ALA A 96 -3.07 1.46 -7.42
CA ALA A 96 -3.52 0.16 -6.93
C ALA A 96 -4.45 0.29 -5.72
N SER A 97 -4.13 1.19 -4.80
CA SER A 97 -4.96 1.47 -3.62
C SER A 97 -6.31 2.07 -4.01
N LEU A 98 -6.32 3.02 -4.95
CA LEU A 98 -7.56 3.60 -5.47
C LEU A 98 -8.43 2.55 -6.17
N MET A 99 -7.83 1.68 -6.98
CA MET A 99 -8.57 0.57 -7.61
C MET A 99 -9.20 -0.37 -6.57
N ALA A 100 -8.48 -0.67 -5.48
CA ALA A 100 -9.03 -1.45 -4.39
C ALA A 100 -10.22 -0.73 -3.73
N VAL A 101 -10.10 0.57 -3.44
CA VAL A 101 -11.21 1.39 -2.91
C VAL A 101 -12.42 1.33 -3.82
N LEU A 102 -12.24 1.56 -5.12
CA LEU A 102 -13.33 1.57 -6.08
C LEU A 102 -13.99 0.18 -6.21
N GLY A 103 -13.19 -0.88 -6.23
CA GLY A 103 -13.68 -2.26 -6.30
C GLY A 103 -14.54 -2.63 -5.08
N PHE A 104 -14.06 -2.33 -3.86
CA PHE A 104 -14.84 -2.60 -2.65
C PHE A 104 -16.02 -1.65 -2.47
N ALA A 105 -15.90 -0.39 -2.91
CA ALA A 105 -17.04 0.54 -2.95
C ALA A 105 -18.13 0.04 -3.90
N TYR A 106 -17.77 -0.48 -5.07
CA TYR A 106 -18.71 -1.11 -5.99
C TYR A 106 -19.41 -2.30 -5.34
N LEU A 107 -18.67 -3.24 -4.73
CA LEU A 107 -19.26 -4.37 -4.00
C LEU A 107 -20.21 -3.93 -2.89
N MET A 108 -19.85 -2.86 -2.16
CA MET A 108 -20.70 -2.28 -1.13
C MET A 108 -22.00 -1.71 -1.73
N LEU A 109 -21.93 -0.95 -2.82
CA LEU A 109 -23.09 -0.35 -3.49
C LEU A 109 -24.00 -1.39 -4.16
N SER A 110 -23.43 -2.52 -4.60
CA SER A 110 -24.18 -3.65 -5.16
C SER A 110 -24.76 -4.60 -4.11
N SER A 111 -24.47 -4.38 -2.83
CA SER A 111 -24.94 -5.23 -1.72
C SER A 111 -26.09 -4.58 -0.97
N GLN A 112 -26.98 -5.39 -0.41
CA GLN A 112 -28.02 -4.90 0.50
C GLN A 112 -27.38 -4.25 1.73
N VAL A 113 -27.80 -3.01 2.03
CA VAL A 113 -27.28 -2.25 3.18
C VAL A 113 -27.42 -3.05 4.47
N GLY A 114 -26.33 -3.13 5.23
CA GLY A 114 -26.27 -3.87 6.49
C GLY A 114 -26.18 -5.39 6.36
N SER A 115 -26.16 -5.96 5.15
CA SER A 115 -25.80 -7.37 4.94
C SER A 115 -24.35 -7.64 5.34
N TRP A 116 -23.98 -8.91 5.54
CA TRP A 116 -22.59 -9.28 5.87
C TRP A 116 -21.61 -8.87 4.78
N MET A 117 -21.98 -9.04 3.50
CA MET A 117 -21.17 -8.59 2.37
C MET A 117 -20.95 -7.08 2.40
N TRP A 118 -22.02 -6.32 2.69
CA TRP A 118 -21.92 -4.86 2.81
C TRP A 118 -20.95 -4.45 3.93
N ILE A 119 -20.98 -5.13 5.09
CA ILE A 119 -20.07 -4.87 6.21
C ILE A 119 -18.61 -5.20 5.86
N VAL A 120 -18.38 -6.34 5.20
CA VAL A 120 -17.03 -6.74 4.74
C VAL A 120 -16.49 -5.72 3.74
N ALA A 121 -17.29 -5.39 2.72
CA ALA A 121 -16.92 -4.44 1.69
C ALA A 121 -16.65 -3.04 2.28
N LEU A 122 -17.48 -2.57 3.22
CA LEU A 122 -17.27 -1.31 3.93
C LEU A 122 -15.95 -1.31 4.71
N GLY A 123 -15.70 -2.34 5.52
CA GLY A 123 -14.48 -2.41 6.34
C GLY A 123 -13.20 -2.38 5.51
N VAL A 124 -13.18 -3.16 4.42
CA VAL A 124 -12.02 -3.20 3.51
C VAL A 124 -11.90 -1.93 2.67
N ALA A 125 -13.01 -1.34 2.22
CA ALA A 125 -13.01 -0.06 1.49
C ALA A 125 -12.45 1.07 2.36
N ILE A 126 -12.89 1.20 3.62
CA ILE A 126 -12.39 2.21 4.55
C ILE A 126 -10.88 2.02 4.80
N ALA A 127 -10.43 0.78 4.98
CA ALA A 127 -9.02 0.49 5.20
C ALA A 127 -8.15 0.92 4.01
N ASN A 128 -8.55 0.56 2.78
CA ASN A 128 -7.83 0.94 1.56
C ASN A 128 -7.93 2.45 1.27
N PHE A 129 -9.07 3.08 1.62
CA PHE A 129 -9.22 4.53 1.46
C PHE A 129 -8.28 5.28 2.38
N ARG A 130 -8.09 4.82 3.61
CA ARG A 130 -7.08 5.35 4.52
C ARG A 130 -5.67 5.23 3.94
N ILE A 131 -5.33 4.06 3.37
CA ILE A 131 -4.00 3.85 2.76
C ILE A 131 -3.80 4.80 1.58
N TRP A 132 -4.77 4.87 0.67
CA TRP A 132 -4.74 5.79 -0.45
C TRP A 132 -4.58 7.24 0.00
N LEU A 133 -5.36 7.68 0.99
CA LEU A 133 -5.29 9.04 1.53
C LEU A 133 -3.90 9.37 2.06
N VAL A 134 -3.32 8.46 2.85
CA VAL A 134 -1.97 8.60 3.44
C VAL A 134 -0.88 8.63 2.37
N ALA A 135 -1.06 7.85 1.29
CA ALA A 135 -0.13 7.80 0.16
C ALA A 135 -0.13 9.08 -0.67
N VAL A 136 -1.31 9.63 -0.99
CA VAL A 136 -1.42 10.85 -1.82
C VAL A 136 -1.18 12.13 -1.03
N TRP A 137 -1.40 12.12 0.28
CA TRP A 137 -1.25 13.30 1.10
C TRP A 137 0.24 13.63 1.30
N PRO A 138 0.71 14.84 0.94
CA PRO A 138 2.14 15.14 0.92
C PRO A 138 2.69 15.34 2.33
N ILE A 139 3.26 14.28 2.92
CA ILE A 139 3.82 14.25 4.28
C ILE A 139 5.22 13.65 4.24
N GLU A 140 6.09 14.20 5.10
CA GLU A 140 7.34 13.59 5.51
C GLU A 140 7.15 12.88 6.85
N TYR A 141 7.48 11.60 6.89
CA TYR A 141 7.52 10.82 8.12
C TYR A 141 8.94 10.92 8.67
N ARG A 142 9.11 11.79 9.66
CA ARG A 142 10.38 11.88 10.38
C ARG A 142 10.55 10.60 11.22
N PRO A 143 11.68 9.89 11.08
CA PRO A 143 11.97 8.75 11.94
C PRO A 143 12.08 9.22 13.40
N GLN A 144 11.62 8.38 14.33
CA GLN A 144 11.86 8.61 15.75
C GLN A 144 13.28 8.12 16.08
N GLY A 145 14.24 9.05 16.16
CA GLY A 145 15.64 8.78 16.55
C GLY A 145 16.67 9.29 15.55
N GLU A 146 17.93 9.40 16.00
CA GLU A 146 19.08 9.75 15.13
C GLU A 146 19.39 8.58 14.19
N GLY A 147 19.37 8.82 12.88
CA GLY A 147 19.82 7.85 11.86
C GLY A 147 18.73 7.02 11.17
N GLY A 148 17.44 7.29 11.39
CA GLY A 148 16.39 6.64 10.60
C GLY A 148 16.32 7.14 9.16
N GLU A 149 15.88 6.29 8.22
CA GLU A 149 15.54 6.73 6.86
C GLU A 149 14.37 7.73 6.93
N LEU A 150 14.45 8.83 6.18
CA LEU A 150 13.32 9.74 5.98
C LEU A 150 12.33 9.04 5.05
N TRP A 151 11.13 8.78 5.54
CA TRP A 151 10.06 8.22 4.71
C TRP A 151 9.22 9.35 4.15
N VAL A 152 8.98 9.33 2.85
CA VAL A 152 8.23 10.36 2.13
C VAL A 152 6.99 9.69 1.54
N SER A 153 5.83 10.33 1.62
CA SER A 153 4.63 9.80 0.95
C SER A 153 4.77 9.84 -0.57
N ASP A 154 4.09 8.94 -1.28
CA ASP A 154 4.16 8.87 -2.75
C ASP A 154 3.75 10.17 -3.43
N GLY A 155 2.73 10.85 -2.88
CA GLY A 155 2.28 12.14 -3.38
C GLY A 155 3.36 13.22 -3.25
N LEU A 156 4.10 13.23 -2.14
CA LEU A 156 5.20 14.18 -1.96
C LEU A 156 6.40 13.83 -2.85
N ASP A 157 6.72 12.55 -2.99
CA ASP A 157 7.78 12.05 -3.86
C ASP A 157 7.50 12.40 -5.34
N LEU A 158 6.28 12.14 -5.80
CA LEU A 158 5.82 12.52 -7.13
C LEU A 158 5.90 14.03 -7.36
N TRP A 159 5.47 14.84 -6.37
CA TRP A 159 5.56 16.29 -6.48
C TRP A 159 7.01 16.77 -6.61
N ARG A 160 7.95 16.19 -5.86
CA ARG A 160 9.39 16.50 -5.96
C ARG A 160 9.94 16.16 -7.34
N LEU A 161 9.60 14.98 -7.87
CA LEU A 161 9.99 14.55 -9.21
C LEU A 161 9.48 15.50 -10.31
N LEU A 162 8.24 15.98 -10.18
CA LEU A 162 7.61 16.88 -11.15
C LEU A 162 8.11 18.33 -11.04
N THR A 163 8.56 18.76 -9.85
CA THR A 163 8.98 20.15 -9.60
C THR A 163 10.49 20.37 -9.60
N ASN A 164 11.29 19.34 -9.87
CA ASN A 164 12.76 19.37 -9.82
C ASN A 164 13.35 19.81 -8.46
N LYS A 165 12.56 19.76 -7.38
CA LYS A 165 13.07 19.93 -6.02
C LYS A 165 13.72 18.61 -5.62
N GLN A 166 15.02 18.64 -5.34
CA GLN A 166 15.86 17.46 -5.13
C GLN A 166 15.17 16.38 -4.26
N SER A 167 15.16 15.15 -4.77
CA SER A 167 14.74 13.92 -4.08
C SER A 167 15.83 13.42 -3.16
#